data_AF-A0A1F3TVA2-F1
#
_entry.id   AF-A0A1F3TVA2-F1
#
_cell.length_a   1.000
_cell.length_b   1.000
_cell.length_c   1.000
_cell.angle_alpha   90.00
_cell.angle_beta   90.00
_cell.angle_gamma   90.00
#
_symmetry.space_group_name_H-M   'P 1'
#
loop_
_entity.id
_entity.type
_entity.pdbx_description
1 polymer ?
#
loop_
_entity_poly.entity_id
_entity_poly.type
_entity_poly.pdbx_seq_one_letter_code
_entity_poly.pdbx_strand_id
1 'polypeptide(L)'
;MKNKKGQALIEAMLLMIIVTISGFKVFQLGLSLISEIIIENSLETALLCQFQENTNCVGKLKSSLQQMNLKSIRITDHSRPETARLRVQWSLDGESFHTLESELHLDLQVP
;
A
#
# COMPACT_ATOMS: atom_id res chain seq x y z
N MET A 1 -13.85 53.14 12.61
CA MET A 1 -13.16 52.43 11.51
C MET A 1 -12.79 51.04 12.00
N LYS A 2 -13.42 49.96 11.47
CA LYS A 2 -13.08 48.58 11.85
C LYS A 2 -11.61 48.31 11.51
N ASN A 3 -10.86 47.68 12.42
CA ASN A 3 -9.42 47.42 12.29
C ASN A 3 -9.16 46.35 11.21
N LYS A 4 -9.26 46.74 9.93
CA LYS A 4 -9.22 45.84 8.76
C LYS A 4 -7.89 45.11 8.59
N LYS A 5 -6.78 45.64 9.13
CA LYS A 5 -5.44 45.04 9.00
C LYS A 5 -5.28 43.78 9.86
N GLY A 6 -5.80 43.80 11.09
CA GLY A 6 -5.74 42.62 11.98
C GLY A 6 -6.63 41.47 11.50
N GLN A 7 -7.80 41.79 10.95
CA GLN A 7 -8.72 40.79 10.41
C GLN A 7 -8.13 40.09 9.17
N ALA A 8 -7.52 40.85 8.25
CA ALA A 8 -6.89 40.30 7.05
C ALA A 8 -5.70 39.36 7.38
N LEU A 9 -4.94 39.68 8.44
CA LEU A 9 -3.84 38.81 8.89
C LEU A 9 -4.37 37.47 9.43
N ILE A 10 -5.45 37.51 10.22
CA ILE A 10 -6.06 36.29 10.78
C ILE A 10 -6.65 35.42 9.67
N GLU A 11 -7.36 36.01 8.70
CA GLU A 11 -7.88 35.30 7.53
C GLU A 11 -6.75 34.66 6.70
N ALA A 12 -5.64 35.36 6.48
CA ALA A 12 -4.48 34.82 5.78
C ALA A 12 -3.82 33.66 6.54
N MET A 13 -3.71 33.74 7.87
CA MET A 13 -3.20 32.65 8.70
C MET A 13 -4.11 31.42 8.64
N LEU A 14 -5.44 31.61 8.71
CA LEU A 14 -6.41 30.52 8.60
C LEU A 14 -6.34 29.85 7.23
N LEU A 15 -6.26 30.63 6.16
CA LEU A 15 -6.12 30.11 4.79
C LEU A 15 -4.82 29.31 4.64
N MET A 16 -3.69 29.82 5.15
CA MET A 16 -2.42 29.09 5.16
C MET A 16 -2.57 27.75 5.87
N ILE A 17 -3.12 27.73 7.09
CA ILE A 17 -3.33 26.48 7.87
C ILE A 17 -4.16 25.47 7.06
N ILE A 18 -5.26 25.90 6.45
CA ILE A 18 -6.13 25.03 5.65
C ILE A 18 -5.35 24.45 4.46
N VAL A 19 -4.58 25.27 3.75
CA VAL A 19 -3.76 24.83 2.61
C VAL A 19 -2.71 23.81 3.06
N THR A 20 -2.00 24.05 4.17
CA THR A 20 -0.98 23.12 4.66
C THR A 20 -1.59 21.78 5.09
N ILE A 21 -2.70 21.80 5.82
CA ILE A 21 -3.40 20.58 6.26
C ILE A 21 -3.91 19.79 5.04
N SER A 22 -4.52 20.48 4.09
CA SER A 22 -5.05 19.85 2.87
C SER A 22 -3.93 19.24 2.04
N GLY A 23 -2.82 19.98 1.85
CA GLY A 23 -1.64 19.49 1.13
C GLY A 23 -1.04 18.25 1.80
N PHE A 24 -0.93 18.25 3.13
CA PHE A 24 -0.45 17.08 3.88
C PHE A 24 -1.37 15.87 3.70
N LYS A 25 -2.69 16.06 3.72
CA LYS A 25 -3.66 14.99 3.48
C LYS A 25 -3.57 14.41 2.07
N VAL A 26 -3.44 15.25 1.05
CA VAL A 26 -3.27 14.79 -0.34
C VAL A 26 -1.97 14.00 -0.49
N PHE A 27 -0.88 14.45 0.14
CA PHE A 27 0.40 13.74 0.11
C PHE A 27 0.30 12.36 0.79
N GLN A 28 -0.37 12.26 1.94
CA GLN A 28 -0.62 10.99 2.61
C GLN A 28 -1.44 10.03 1.73
N LEU A 29 -2.50 10.52 1.09
CA LEU A 29 -3.31 9.71 0.17
C LEU A 29 -2.48 9.22 -1.03
N GLY A 30 -1.64 10.09 -1.60
CA GLY A 30 -0.75 9.72 -2.71
C GLY A 30 0.23 8.61 -2.33
N LEU A 31 0.85 8.69 -1.15
CA LEU A 31 1.73 7.64 -0.64
C LEU A 31 1.00 6.30 -0.43
N SER A 32 -0.24 6.35 0.07
CA SER A 32 -1.07 5.17 0.27
C SER A 32 -1.36 4.47 -1.08
N LEU A 33 -1.80 5.21 -2.09
CA LEU A 33 -2.08 4.68 -3.43
C LEU A 33 -0.82 4.08 -4.09
N ILE A 34 0.32 4.76 -3.99
CA ILE A 34 1.59 4.23 -4.53
C ILE A 34 1.97 2.93 -3.82
N SER A 35 1.80 2.87 -2.50
CA SER A 35 2.12 1.66 -1.73
C SER A 35 1.25 0.47 -2.15
N GLU A 36 -0.03 0.71 -2.40
CA GLU A 36 -0.99 -0.31 -2.83
C GLU A 36 -0.62 -0.88 -4.21
N ILE A 37 -0.34 -0.02 -5.20
CA ILE A 37 0.06 -0.44 -6.56
C ILE A 37 1.35 -1.27 -6.54
N ILE A 38 2.35 -0.86 -5.75
CA ILE A 38 3.63 -1.59 -5.67
C ILE A 38 3.42 -2.96 -5.02
N ILE A 39 2.60 -3.02 -3.97
CA ILE A 39 2.29 -4.27 -3.28
C ILE A 39 1.51 -5.20 -4.19
N GLU A 40 0.51 -4.70 -4.91
CA GLU A 40 -0.27 -5.46 -5.89
C GLU A 40 0.63 -6.12 -6.95
N ASN A 41 1.47 -5.33 -7.64
CA ASN A 41 2.42 -5.85 -8.63
C ASN A 41 3.40 -6.89 -8.04
N SER A 42 3.89 -6.63 -6.83
CA SER A 42 4.80 -7.57 -6.14
C SER A 42 4.10 -8.88 -5.81
N LEU A 43 2.84 -8.81 -5.41
CA LEU A 43 2.02 -9.94 -5.01
C LEU A 43 1.66 -10.79 -6.23
N GLU A 44 1.27 -10.18 -7.36
CA GLU A 44 1.09 -10.89 -8.64
C GLU A 44 2.36 -11.63 -9.09
N THR A 45 3.51 -10.97 -9.00
CA THR A 45 4.81 -11.58 -9.34
C THR A 45 5.12 -12.78 -8.44
N ALA A 46 4.77 -12.69 -7.15
CA ALA A 46 4.95 -13.79 -6.21
C ALA A 46 4.02 -14.98 -6.48
N LEU A 47 2.78 -14.71 -6.90
CA LEU A 47 1.82 -15.75 -7.30
C LEU A 47 2.30 -16.50 -8.55
N LEU A 48 2.75 -15.77 -9.58
CA LEU A 48 3.33 -16.38 -10.80
C LEU A 48 4.56 -17.23 -10.47
N CYS A 49 5.42 -16.75 -9.56
CA CYS A 49 6.60 -17.48 -9.11
C CYS A 49 6.24 -18.84 -8.47
N GLN A 50 5.15 -18.92 -7.71
CA GLN A 50 4.74 -20.18 -7.05
C GLN A 50 4.41 -21.28 -8.05
N PHE A 51 3.88 -20.92 -9.22
CA PHE A 51 3.57 -21.88 -10.28
C PHE A 51 4.76 -22.25 -11.17
N GLN A 52 5.87 -21.51 -11.10
CA GLN A 52 7.10 -21.80 -11.83
C GLN A 52 8.03 -22.78 -11.09
N GLU A 53 7.51 -23.52 -10.10
CA GLU A 53 8.27 -24.43 -9.22
C GLU A 53 9.49 -23.79 -8.53
N ASN A 54 9.54 -22.47 -8.45
CA ASN A 54 10.68 -21.76 -7.89
C ASN A 54 10.59 -21.75 -6.35
N THR A 55 11.56 -22.36 -5.68
CA THR A 55 11.60 -22.36 -4.22
C THR A 55 11.99 -20.96 -3.72
N ASN A 56 11.18 -20.37 -2.83
CA ASN A 56 11.37 -19.05 -2.17
C ASN A 56 10.65 -17.82 -2.77
N CYS A 57 9.44 -17.96 -3.30
CA CYS A 57 8.63 -16.82 -3.78
C CYS A 57 8.22 -15.85 -2.66
N VAL A 58 7.80 -16.37 -1.49
CA VAL A 58 7.42 -15.55 -0.34
C VAL A 58 8.60 -14.76 0.22
N GLY A 59 9.82 -15.31 0.21
CA GLY A 59 11.02 -14.59 0.64
C GLY A 59 11.40 -13.46 -0.31
N LYS A 60 11.25 -13.66 -1.63
CA LYS A 60 11.43 -12.58 -2.63
C LYS A 60 10.40 -11.48 -2.45
N LEU A 61 9.13 -11.83 -2.23
CA LEU A 61 8.07 -10.88 -1.92
C LEU A 61 8.42 -10.07 -0.66
N LYS A 62 8.81 -10.75 0.42
CA LYS A 62 9.21 -10.08 1.66
C LYS A 62 10.38 -9.12 1.45
N SER A 63 11.41 -9.54 0.71
CA SER A 63 12.58 -8.70 0.44
C SER A 63 12.22 -7.47 -0.41
N SER A 64 11.36 -7.62 -1.41
CA SER A 64 10.87 -6.50 -2.23
C SER A 64 10.08 -5.51 -1.38
N LEU A 65 9.18 -6.00 -0.53
CA LEU A 65 8.35 -5.13 0.31
C LEU A 65 9.11 -4.52 1.50
N GLN A 66 10.20 -5.13 1.96
CA GLN A 66 11.09 -4.54 2.97
C GLN A 66 11.88 -3.33 2.46
N GLN A 67 12.03 -3.18 1.15
CA GLN A 67 12.65 -1.97 0.56
C GLN A 67 11.70 -0.77 0.59
N MET A 68 10.42 -0.98 0.92
CA MET A 68 9.45 0.08 1.13
C MET A 68 9.55 0.59 2.57
N ASN A 69 9.31 1.89 2.78
CA ASN A 69 9.22 2.51 4.11
C ASN A 69 7.91 2.12 4.84
N LEU A 70 7.67 0.82 4.99
CA LEU A 70 6.54 0.25 5.73
C LEU A 70 6.97 0.05 7.18
N LYS A 71 6.13 0.47 8.12
CA LYS A 71 6.37 0.23 9.55
C LYS A 71 6.13 -1.20 9.97
N SER A 72 5.12 -1.84 9.38
CA SER A 72 4.83 -3.24 9.63
C SER A 72 4.41 -3.93 8.34
N ILE A 73 4.77 -5.21 8.24
CA ILE A 73 4.37 -6.07 7.14
C ILE A 73 4.17 -7.50 7.64
N ARG A 74 3.07 -8.11 7.22
CA ARG A 74 2.75 -9.51 7.45
C ARG A 74 2.28 -10.14 6.15
N ILE A 75 2.97 -11.18 5.73
CA ILE A 75 2.62 -11.98 4.55
C ILE A 75 2.09 -13.32 5.06
N THR A 76 0.93 -13.72 4.57
CA THR A 76 0.30 -15.00 4.90
C THR A 76 0.05 -15.77 3.61
N ASP A 77 0.51 -17.02 3.58
CA ASP A 77 0.34 -17.91 2.45
C ASP A 77 -0.86 -18.84 2.70
N HIS A 78 -1.83 -18.80 1.79
CA HIS A 78 -3.04 -19.62 1.80
C HIS A 78 -3.10 -20.54 0.57
N SER A 79 -1.97 -20.77 -0.09
CA SER A 79 -1.89 -21.52 -1.34
C SER A 79 -2.25 -22.99 -1.16
N ARG A 80 -2.85 -23.54 -2.20
CA ARG A 80 -3.23 -24.94 -2.40
C ARG A 80 -2.58 -25.45 -3.69
N PRO A 81 -2.52 -26.77 -3.93
CA PRO A 81 -1.83 -27.33 -5.10
C PRO A 81 -2.22 -26.72 -6.45
N GLU A 82 -3.48 -26.31 -6.61
CA GLU A 82 -4.02 -25.77 -7.86
C GLU A 82 -4.30 -24.25 -7.78
N THR A 83 -3.99 -23.62 -6.65
CA THR A 83 -4.38 -22.23 -6.37
C THR A 83 -3.33 -21.53 -5.53
N ALA A 84 -2.61 -20.59 -6.13
CA ALA A 84 -1.72 -19.71 -5.41
C ALA A 84 -2.56 -18.60 -4.75
N ARG A 85 -2.44 -18.41 -3.44
CA ARG A 85 -3.20 -17.37 -2.71
C ARG A 85 -2.33 -16.74 -1.65
N LEU A 86 -2.10 -15.45 -1.77
CA LEU A 86 -1.24 -14.68 -0.86
C LEU A 86 -2.02 -13.49 -0.31
N ARG A 87 -1.93 -13.31 1.01
CA ARG A 87 -2.44 -12.13 1.72
C ARG A 87 -1.26 -11.31 2.24
N VAL A 88 -1.23 -10.04 1.92
CA VAL A 88 -0.27 -9.07 2.46
C VAL A 88 -1.03 -8.04 3.29
N GLN A 89 -0.61 -7.88 4.53
CA GLN A 89 -1.08 -6.83 5.43
C GLN A 89 0.09 -5.90 5.75
N TRP A 90 -0.09 -4.60 5.60
CA TRP A 90 0.97 -3.61 5.83
C TRP A 90 0.46 -2.36 6.54
N SER A 91 1.39 -1.59 7.12
CA SER A 91 1.10 -0.30 7.74
C SER A 91 2.19 0.72 7.43
N LEU A 92 1.78 1.96 7.11
CA LEU A 92 2.67 3.09 6.88
C LEU A 92 2.97 3.89 8.16
N ASP A 93 2.03 3.93 9.10
CA ASP A 93 2.10 4.72 10.33
C ASP A 93 2.27 3.87 11.60
N GLY A 94 2.00 2.57 11.52
CA GLY A 94 1.98 1.60 12.62
C GLY A 94 0.63 1.44 13.29
N GLU A 95 -0.37 2.23 12.92
CA GLU A 95 -1.70 2.29 13.55
C GLU A 95 -2.79 1.81 12.59
N SER A 96 -2.72 2.24 11.33
CA SER A 96 -3.64 1.82 10.26
C SER A 96 -3.04 0.66 9.48
N PHE A 97 -3.84 -0.40 9.32
CA PHE A 97 -3.44 -1.59 8.57
C PHE A 97 -4.24 -1.68 7.27
N HIS A 98 -3.52 -1.78 6.17
CA HIS A 98 -4.06 -2.11 4.85
C HIS A 98 -3.89 -3.62 4.63
N THR A 99 -4.83 -4.23 3.94
CA THR A 99 -4.78 -5.66 3.61
C THR A 99 -5.16 -5.83 2.15
N LEU A 100 -4.30 -6.51 1.41
CA LEU A 100 -4.54 -6.93 0.04
C LEU A 100 -4.40 -8.44 -0.02
N GLU A 101 -5.29 -9.07 -0.75
CA GLU A 101 -5.25 -10.49 -1.01
C GLU A 101 -5.48 -10.73 -2.49
N SER A 102 -4.65 -11.58 -3.07
CA SER A 102 -4.81 -11.99 -4.46
C SER A 102 -4.67 -13.50 -4.56
N GLU A 103 -5.38 -14.03 -5.54
CA GLU A 103 -5.53 -15.45 -5.82
C GLU A 103 -5.32 -15.67 -7.32
N LEU A 104 -4.48 -16.64 -7.65
CA LEU A 104 -4.24 -17.09 -9.01
C LEU A 104 -4.54 -18.59 -9.07
N HIS A 105 -5.47 -18.98 -9.92
CA HIS A 105 -5.84 -20.37 -10.15
C HIS A 105 -5.18 -20.89 -11.43
N LEU A 106 -4.65 -22.11 -11.42
CA LEU A 106 -4.10 -22.72 -12.63
C LEU A 106 -5.22 -23.46 -13.35
N ASP A 107 -5.83 -22.83 -14.36
CA ASP A 107 -6.81 -23.49 -15.22
C ASP A 107 -6.12 -24.54 -16.10
N LEU A 108 -5.97 -25.76 -15.57
CA LEU A 108 -5.53 -26.94 -16.32
C LEU A 108 -6.70 -27.51 -17.14
N GLN A 109 -7.36 -26.69 -17.96
CA GLN A 109 -8.17 -27.22 -19.06
C GLN A 109 -7.23 -27.61 -20.20
N VAL A 110 -6.70 -28.82 -20.11
CA VAL A 110 -6.04 -29.48 -21.24
C VAL A 110 -7.14 -30.17 -22.06
N PRO A 111 -7.36 -29.80 -23.34
CA PRO A 111 -8.27 -30.53 -24.24
C PRO A 111 -7.76 -31.94 -24.57
#